data_AF-A0A2E8BCL5-F1
#
_entry.id   AF-A0A2E8BCL5-F1
#
_cell.length_a   1.000
_cell.length_b   1.000
_cell.length_c   1.000
_cell.angle_alpha   90.00
_cell.angle_beta   90.00
_cell.angle_gamma   90.00
#
_symmetry.space_group_name_H-M   'P 1'
#
loop_
_entity.id
_entity.type
_entity.pdbx_description
1 polymer ?
#
loop_
_entity_poly.entity_id
_entity_poly.type
_entity_poly.pdbx_seq_one_letter_code
_entity_poly.pdbx_strand_id
1 'polypeptide(L)'
;MSIGLLVLLTVLLIGYIYDVGLGLWKEHLTISTERNPFGVYLISPPMGLILAQTNMLLKKIAEDDEDVQRHVAFVERWLEWNADEEIWARAMDSWKNSMGDEDPYLPFLSEKTRENLVERSSTLPKE
;
A
#
# COMPACT_ATOMS: atom_id res chain seq x y z
N MET A 1 -45.23 9.24 -20.34
CA MET A 1 -43.88 9.63 -20.84
C MET A 1 -43.31 10.89 -20.18
N SER A 2 -44.11 11.92 -19.84
CA SER A 2 -43.58 13.21 -19.34
C SER A 2 -42.85 13.14 -17.98
N ILE A 3 -43.39 12.42 -17.00
CA ILE A 3 -42.83 12.37 -15.64
C ILE A 3 -41.46 11.66 -15.62
N GLY A 4 -41.31 10.58 -16.39
CA GLY A 4 -40.03 9.85 -16.47
C GLY A 4 -38.91 10.72 -17.05
N LEU A 5 -39.21 11.50 -18.09
CA LEU A 5 -38.24 12.43 -18.68
C LEU A 5 -37.85 13.54 -17.69
N LEU A 6 -38.82 14.08 -16.94
CA LEU A 6 -38.56 15.10 -15.91
C LEU A 6 -37.63 14.57 -14.81
N VAL A 7 -37.87 13.35 -14.32
CA VAL A 7 -37.03 12.73 -13.29
C VAL A 7 -35.61 12.53 -13.82
N LEU A 8 -35.46 12.00 -15.04
CA LEU A 8 -34.14 11.80 -15.65
C LEU A 8 -33.38 13.12 -15.79
N LEU A 9 -34.03 14.17 -16.30
CA LEU A 9 -33.41 15.48 -16.45
C LEU A 9 -33.04 16.10 -15.10
N THR A 10 -33.88 15.91 -14.08
CA THR A 10 -33.60 16.39 -12.72
C THR A 10 -32.37 15.71 -12.12
N VAL A 11 -32.28 14.37 -12.22
CA VAL A 11 -31.12 13.61 -11.71
C VAL A 11 -29.84 14.00 -12.45
N LEU A 12 -29.92 14.14 -13.78
CA LEU A 12 -28.78 14.60 -14.59
C LEU A 12 -28.35 16.03 -14.23
N LEU A 13 -29.29 16.94 -14.00
CA LEU A 13 -29.00 18.31 -13.61
C LEU A 13 -28.33 18.36 -12.22
N ILE A 14 -28.83 17.57 -11.26
CA ILE A 14 -28.21 17.46 -9.93
C ILE A 14 -26.78 16.91 -10.07
N GLY A 15 -26.58 15.85 -10.85
CA GLY A 15 -25.24 15.28 -11.10
C GLY A 15 -24.30 16.29 -11.76
N TYR A 16 -24.79 17.04 -12.76
CA TYR A 16 -24.02 18.08 -13.43
C TYR A 16 -23.63 19.22 -12.48
N ILE A 17 -24.57 19.70 -11.66
CA ILE A 17 -24.28 20.73 -10.66
C ILE A 17 -23.26 20.21 -9.63
N TYR A 18 -23.42 18.98 -9.16
CA TYR A 18 -22.53 18.33 -8.19
C TYR A 18 -21.09 18.19 -8.73
N ASP A 19 -20.92 17.71 -9.96
CA ASP A 19 -19.62 17.38 -10.53
C ASP A 19 -18.95 18.57 -11.26
N VAL A 20 -19.70 19.30 -12.10
CA VAL A 20 -19.15 20.41 -12.90
C VAL A 20 -19.27 21.76 -12.20
N GLY A 21 -20.43 22.03 -11.58
CA GLY A 21 -20.69 23.32 -10.94
C GLY A 21 -19.94 23.49 -9.62
N LEU A 22 -20.03 22.48 -8.76
CA LEU A 22 -19.44 22.50 -7.42
C LEU A 22 -18.09 21.76 -7.34
N GLY A 23 -17.75 20.91 -8.31
CA GLY A 23 -16.46 20.20 -8.33
C GLY A 23 -16.27 19.17 -7.20
N LEU A 24 -17.33 18.84 -6.46
CA LEU A 24 -17.23 18.11 -5.18
C LEU A 24 -16.62 16.71 -5.34
N TRP A 25 -16.89 16.04 -6.46
CA TRP A 25 -16.31 14.74 -6.77
C TRP A 25 -14.79 14.82 -6.92
N LYS A 26 -14.30 15.84 -7.64
CA LYS A 26 -12.85 16.04 -7.85
C LYS A 26 -12.15 16.38 -6.55
N GLU A 27 -12.71 17.31 -5.77
CA GLU A 27 -12.15 17.68 -4.47
C GLU A 27 -12.11 16.48 -3.51
N HIS A 28 -13.17 15.67 -3.48
CA HIS A 28 -13.21 14.45 -2.69
C HIS A 28 -12.10 13.47 -3.09
N LEU A 29 -11.88 13.23 -4.39
CA LEU A 29 -10.80 12.37 -4.89
C LEU A 29 -9.41 12.93 -4.56
N THR A 30 -9.23 14.25 -4.68
CA THR A 30 -7.97 14.91 -4.30
C THR A 30 -7.67 14.71 -2.82
N ILE A 31 -8.64 14.97 -1.94
CA ILE A 31 -8.48 14.78 -0.50
C ILE A 31 -8.20 13.31 -0.17
N SER A 32 -8.89 12.38 -0.83
CA SER A 32 -8.64 10.94 -0.65
C SER A 32 -7.22 10.56 -1.06
N THR A 33 -6.70 11.15 -2.13
CA THR A 33 -5.34 10.90 -2.63
C THR A 33 -4.28 11.53 -1.72
N GLU A 34 -4.48 12.79 -1.31
CA GLU A 34 -3.57 13.50 -0.41
C GLU A 34 -3.48 12.85 0.97
N ARG A 35 -4.59 12.28 1.45
CA ARG A 35 -4.64 11.54 2.71
C ARG A 35 -4.23 10.09 2.58
N ASN A 36 -4.04 9.57 1.37
CA ASN A 36 -3.58 8.21 1.19
C ASN A 36 -2.10 8.13 1.56
N PRO A 37 -1.74 7.51 2.70
CA PRO A 37 -0.36 7.50 3.14
C PRO A 37 0.55 6.70 2.19
N PHE A 38 -0.01 5.75 1.44
CA PHE A 38 0.69 4.95 0.42
C PHE A 38 1.02 5.73 -0.85
N GLY A 39 0.40 6.90 -1.05
CA GLY A 39 0.71 7.80 -2.16
C GLY A 39 1.86 8.76 -1.86
N VAL A 40 2.30 8.83 -0.60
CA VAL A 40 3.22 9.89 -0.13
C VAL A 40 4.47 9.32 0.54
N TYR A 41 4.32 8.48 1.57
CA TYR A 41 5.46 8.06 2.40
C TYR A 41 5.44 6.61 2.88
N LEU A 42 4.27 5.95 2.90
CA LEU A 42 4.17 4.51 3.18
C LEU A 42 4.36 3.70 1.90
N ILE A 43 4.91 2.51 2.06
CA ILE A 43 5.09 1.53 1.00
C ILE A 43 4.04 0.44 1.17
N SER A 44 3.18 0.28 0.17
CA SER A 44 2.25 -0.85 0.11
C SER A 44 3.02 -2.18 0.01
N PRO A 45 2.56 -3.28 0.63
CA PRO A 45 3.30 -4.55 0.66
C PRO A 45 3.76 -5.07 -0.72
N PRO A 46 2.92 -5.05 -1.80
CA PRO A 46 3.38 -5.49 -3.13
C PRO A 46 4.54 -4.64 -3.68
N MET A 47 4.48 -3.32 -3.52
CA MET A 47 5.57 -2.43 -3.93
C MET A 47 6.83 -2.65 -3.07
N GLY A 48 6.64 -2.93 -1.77
CA GLY A 48 7.73 -3.23 -0.86
C GLY A 48 8.48 -4.50 -1.23
N LEU A 49 7.79 -5.55 -1.69
CA LEU A 49 8.45 -6.77 -2.20
C LEU A 49 9.30 -6.50 -3.44
N ILE A 50 8.82 -5.69 -4.39
CA ILE A 50 9.56 -5.32 -5.59
C ILE A 50 10.81 -4.49 -5.21
N LEU A 51 10.64 -3.50 -4.32
CA LEU A 51 11.74 -2.68 -3.83
C LEU A 51 12.76 -3.52 -3.06
N ALA A 52 12.32 -4.44 -2.22
CA ALA A 52 13.19 -5.35 -1.49
C ALA A 52 14.02 -6.22 -2.44
N GLN A 53 13.36 -6.85 -3.44
CA GLN A 53 14.04 -7.71 -4.40
C GLN A 53 15.08 -6.93 -5.22
N THR A 54 14.72 -5.74 -5.69
CA THR A 54 15.66 -4.88 -6.44
C THR A 54 16.83 -4.41 -5.56
N ASN A 55 16.56 -4.05 -4.30
CA ASN A 55 17.60 -3.65 -3.35
C ASN A 55 18.57 -4.80 -3.03
N MET A 56 18.05 -6.02 -2.85
CA MET A 56 18.87 -7.23 -2.65
C MET A 56 19.76 -7.55 -3.85
N LEU A 57 19.27 -7.33 -5.08
CA LEU A 57 20.07 -7.47 -6.29
C LEU A 57 21.14 -6.38 -6.37
N LEU A 58 20.77 -5.12 -6.12
CA LEU A 58 21.69 -3.99 -6.14
C LEU A 58 22.84 -4.19 -5.15
N LYS A 59 22.52 -4.65 -3.92
CA LYS A 59 23.50 -4.97 -2.88
C LYS A 59 24.57 -5.94 -3.36
N LYS A 60 24.18 -6.96 -4.13
CA LYS A 60 25.08 -8.01 -4.66
C LYS A 60 25.88 -7.57 -5.88
N ILE A 61 25.32 -6.71 -6.72
CA ILE A 61 25.95 -6.31 -7.99
C ILE A 61 26.97 -5.19 -7.76
N ALA A 62 26.79 -4.38 -6.73
CA ALA A 62 27.62 -3.22 -6.42
C ALA A 62 28.14 -3.28 -4.97
N GLU A 63 28.68 -4.44 -4.57
CA GLU A 63 29.20 -4.68 -3.22
C GLU A 63 30.34 -3.72 -2.83
N ASP A 64 31.18 -3.34 -3.80
CA ASP A 64 32.36 -2.48 -3.58
C ASP A 64 32.09 -0.97 -3.68
N ASP A 65 30.86 -0.56 -4.02
CA ASP A 65 30.52 0.86 -4.18
C ASP A 65 29.89 1.42 -2.89
N GLU A 66 30.64 2.26 -2.18
CA GLU A 66 30.23 2.83 -0.89
C GLU A 66 28.95 3.67 -0.97
N ASP A 67 28.74 4.43 -2.05
CA ASP A 67 27.55 5.26 -2.23
C ASP A 67 26.32 4.38 -2.48
N VAL A 68 26.48 3.30 -3.24
CA VAL A 68 25.42 2.31 -3.46
C VAL A 68 25.09 1.57 -2.16
N GLN A 69 26.09 1.14 -1.38
CA GLN A 69 25.84 0.48 -0.10
C GLN A 69 25.11 1.39 0.89
N ARG A 70 25.40 2.70 0.87
CA ARG A 70 24.65 3.68 1.67
C ARG A 70 23.19 3.78 1.26
N HIS A 71 22.89 3.76 -0.04
CA HIS A 71 21.52 3.72 -0.55
C HIS A 71 20.80 2.43 -0.15
N VAL A 72 21.45 1.28 -0.32
CA VAL A 72 20.92 -0.03 0.06
C VAL A 72 20.52 -0.06 1.53
N ALA A 73 21.40 0.43 2.41
CA ALA A 73 21.13 0.50 3.85
C ALA A 73 19.98 1.45 4.20
N PHE A 74 19.78 2.52 3.42
CA PHE A 74 18.62 3.39 3.59
C PHE A 74 17.31 2.66 3.23
N VAL A 75 17.28 1.96 2.10
CA VAL A 75 16.11 1.21 1.65
C VAL A 75 15.77 0.08 2.61
N GLU A 76 16.77 -0.65 3.14
CA GLU A 76 16.56 -1.69 4.16
C GLU A 76 15.87 -1.10 5.41
N ARG A 77 16.38 0.02 5.95
CA ARG A 77 15.74 0.69 7.10
C ARG A 77 14.32 1.17 6.81
N TRP A 78 14.07 1.63 5.59
CA TRP A 78 12.75 2.11 5.20
C TRP A 78 11.75 0.96 5.07
N LEU A 79 12.16 -0.17 4.49
CA LEU A 79 11.36 -1.40 4.43
C LEU A 79 11.06 -1.95 5.83
N GLU A 80 12.06 -1.94 6.71
CA GLU A 80 11.92 -2.38 8.10
C GLU A 80 10.87 -1.54 8.85
N TRP A 81 10.93 -0.22 8.69
CA TRP A 81 9.96 0.69 9.29
C TRP A 81 8.54 0.49 8.72
N ASN A 82 8.40 0.31 7.40
CA ASN A 82 7.09 0.08 6.79
C ASN A 82 6.48 -1.25 7.20
N ALA A 83 7.29 -2.30 7.38
CA ALA A 83 6.79 -3.61 7.80
C ALA A 83 6.12 -3.58 9.18
N ASP A 84 6.36 -2.53 9.98
CA ASP A 84 5.68 -2.31 11.25
C ASP A 84 4.26 -1.74 11.11
N GLU A 85 3.81 -1.37 9.90
CA GLU A 85 2.45 -0.87 9.68
C GLU A 85 1.42 -2.00 9.59
N GLU A 86 0.18 -1.76 10.05
CA GLU A 86 -0.89 -2.76 10.09
C GLU A 86 -1.17 -3.41 8.72
N ILE A 87 -1.02 -2.65 7.63
CA ILE A 87 -1.24 -3.15 6.27
C ILE A 87 -0.32 -4.32 5.91
N TRP A 88 0.89 -4.37 6.48
CA TRP A 88 1.84 -5.46 6.24
C TRP A 88 1.42 -6.71 6.99
N ALA A 89 0.89 -6.58 8.20
CA ALA A 89 0.32 -7.71 8.93
C ALA A 89 -0.90 -8.29 8.20
N ARG A 90 -1.76 -7.43 7.64
CA ARG A 90 -2.91 -7.83 6.83
C ARG A 90 -2.50 -8.52 5.54
N ALA A 91 -1.47 -8.00 4.87
CA ALA A 91 -0.93 -8.65 3.68
C ALA A 91 -0.32 -10.01 4.02
N MET A 92 0.41 -10.13 5.12
CA MET A 92 0.95 -11.41 5.59
C MET A 92 -0.16 -12.45 5.86
N ASP A 93 -1.24 -12.07 6.55
CA ASP A 93 -2.40 -12.96 6.75
C ASP A 93 -3.06 -13.34 5.41
N SER A 94 -3.28 -12.35 4.53
CA SER A 94 -3.85 -12.59 3.20
C SER A 94 -2.98 -13.53 2.36
N TRP A 95 -1.66 -13.38 2.41
CA TRP A 95 -0.70 -14.25 1.73
C TRP A 95 -0.77 -15.68 2.25
N LYS A 96 -0.81 -15.87 3.58
CA LYS A 96 -0.96 -17.20 4.19
C LYS A 96 -2.24 -17.89 3.73
N ASN A 97 -3.36 -17.19 3.84
CA ASN A 97 -4.67 -17.72 3.49
C ASN A 97 -4.83 -17.98 1.98
N SER A 98 -4.28 -17.10 1.13
CA SER A 98 -4.46 -17.19 -0.32
C SER A 98 -3.47 -18.15 -0.99
N MET A 99 -2.23 -18.21 -0.52
CA MET A 99 -1.19 -19.06 -1.10
C MET A 99 -1.09 -20.44 -0.43
N GLY A 100 -1.72 -20.62 0.74
CA GLY A 100 -1.61 -21.86 1.51
C GLY A 100 -0.20 -22.10 2.06
N ASP A 101 0.60 -21.05 2.16
CA ASP A 101 1.94 -21.06 2.72
C ASP A 101 1.89 -20.51 4.15
N GLU A 102 2.28 -21.31 5.13
CA GLU A 102 2.23 -20.94 6.55
C GLU A 102 3.30 -19.88 6.91
N ASP A 103 4.35 -19.72 6.09
CA ASP A 103 5.43 -18.76 6.34
C ASP A 103 5.95 -18.10 5.05
N PRO A 104 5.24 -17.07 4.53
CA PRO A 104 5.75 -16.21 3.46
C PRO A 104 7.05 -15.51 3.88
N TYR A 105 8.19 -16.08 3.49
CA TYR A 105 9.49 -15.65 4.00
C TYR A 105 9.95 -14.30 3.40
N LEU A 106 10.20 -13.32 4.27
CA LEU A 106 10.66 -11.97 3.92
C LEU A 106 12.14 -11.77 4.32
N PRO A 107 13.11 -12.15 3.45
CA PRO A 107 14.53 -12.18 3.81
C PRO A 107 15.15 -10.81 4.07
N PHE A 108 14.52 -9.74 3.58
CA PHE A 108 15.00 -8.36 3.72
C PHE A 108 14.68 -7.75 5.09
N LEU A 109 13.82 -8.39 5.88
CA LEU A 109 13.50 -7.95 7.23
C LEU A 109 14.45 -8.56 8.26
N SER A 110 14.65 -7.87 9.39
CA SER A 110 15.32 -8.51 10.52
C SER A 110 14.49 -9.66 11.09
N GLU A 111 15.14 -10.61 11.76
CA GLU A 111 14.47 -11.73 12.42
C GLU A 111 13.40 -11.25 13.41
N LYS A 112 13.74 -10.26 14.24
CA LYS A 112 12.81 -9.64 15.18
C LYS A 112 11.56 -9.08 14.51
N THR A 113 11.72 -8.37 13.40
CA THR A 113 10.58 -7.75 12.70
C THR A 113 9.74 -8.81 11.99
N ARG A 114 10.35 -9.86 11.43
CA ARG A 114 9.60 -11.00 10.89
C ARG A 114 8.75 -11.68 11.96
N GLU A 115 9.34 -12.01 13.11
CA GLU A 115 8.62 -12.65 14.22
C GLU A 115 7.44 -11.78 14.69
N ASN A 116 7.68 -10.49 14.87
CA ASN A 116 6.62 -9.54 15.25
C ASN A 116 5.52 -9.45 14.19
N LEU A 117 5.88 -9.42 12.90
CA LEU A 117 4.92 -9.38 11.80
C LEU A 117 4.07 -10.65 11.76
N VAL A 118 4.67 -11.82 11.99
CA VAL A 118 3.96 -13.10 12.09
C VAL A 118 2.98 -13.09 13.26
N GLU A 119 3.42 -12.68 14.45
CA GLU A 119 2.57 -12.56 15.64
C GLU A 119 1.38 -11.63 15.37
N ARG A 120 1.64 -10.45 14.82
CA ARG A 120 0.60 -9.47 14.50
C ARG A 120 -0.37 -9.97 13.45
N SER A 121 0.11 -10.64 12.40
CA SER A 121 -0.77 -11.24 11.39
C SER A 121 -1.76 -12.23 12.00
N SER A 122 -1.33 -13.01 13.00
CA SER A 122 -2.18 -14.00 13.66
C SER A 122 -3.19 -13.43 14.66
N THR A 123 -2.97 -12.20 15.14
CA THR A 123 -3.83 -11.54 16.14
C THR A 123 -4.81 -10.54 15.52
N LEU A 124 -4.79 -10.37 14.20
CA LEU A 124 -5.71 -9.50 13.49
C LEU A 124 -7.17 -9.97 13.65
N PRO A 125 -8.13 -9.03 13.74
CA PRO A 125 -9.54 -9.37 13.63
C PRO A 125 -9.80 -10.03 12.27
N LYS A 126 -10.37 -11.24 12.29
CA LYS A 126 -10.82 -11.89 11.05
C LYS A 126 -12.05 -11.16 10.52
N GLU A 127 -11.97 -10.71 9.28
CA GLU A 127 -13.10 -10.11 8.53
C GLU A 127 -14.12 -11.16 8.09
#